data_AF-A0AAD5YVH7-F1
#
_entry.id   AF-A0AAD5YVH7-F1
#
_cell.length_a   1.000
_cell.length_b   1.000
_cell.length_c   1.000
_cell.angle_alpha   90.00
_cell.angle_beta   90.00
_cell.angle_gamma   90.00
#
_symmetry.space_group_name_H-M   'P 1'
#
loop_
_entity.id
_entity.type
_entity.pdbx_description
1 polymer ?
#
loop_
_entity_poly.entity_id
_entity_poly.type
_entity_poly.pdbx_seq_one_letter_code
_entity_poly.pdbx_strand_id
1 'polypeptide(L)'
;MFPWNIPVDVLIAILGNLSFRDLMSLRLMNRELDGLVGFEVKGRVHSIIRRFSTDPSVFLQHMEETKAVISGSCTAILVASANFEPGDLDVYVPYDQGSKLLGYLKDDGYHITYTRQIRLGLYRQEALLATYRLTRYADGTGPVYNVLVTRTSSALHPILRFDFSFVMNAITSRGVISLYPVLTMRMEGILNDKWLRTTAYPDSKRLAKYAKRGFSVVSPGSNGGLPIGSGMRHIKDRYSLFTPFGSQRGIWYAEGKEDLTWCSERDDPNWVYMLPS
;
A
#
# COMPACT_ATOMS: atom_id res chain seq x y z
N MET A 1 -8.47 -30.00 8.48
CA MET A 1 -8.17 -30.32 9.90
C MET A 1 -6.67 -30.32 9.99
N PHE A 2 -6.10 -29.28 10.60
CA PHE A 2 -4.65 -29.13 10.69
C PHE A 2 -4.05 -30.36 11.37
N PRO A 3 -2.94 -30.92 10.86
CA PRO A 3 -2.24 -32.02 11.52
C PRO A 3 -1.52 -31.57 12.81
N TRP A 4 -1.49 -30.27 13.07
CA TRP A 4 -0.91 -29.67 14.23
C TRP A 4 -2.02 -29.47 15.26
N ASN A 5 -1.98 -30.20 16.38
CA ASN A 5 -2.84 -29.96 17.55
C ASN A 5 -2.48 -28.63 18.25
N ILE A 6 -2.31 -27.55 17.49
CA ILE A 6 -1.95 -26.22 17.98
C ILE A 6 -3.27 -25.43 18.14
N PRO A 7 -3.55 -24.89 19.34
CA PRO A 7 -4.69 -24.00 19.55
C PRO A 7 -4.67 -22.78 18.62
N VAL A 8 -5.85 -22.33 18.16
CA VAL A 8 -5.98 -21.25 17.17
C VAL A 8 -5.41 -19.90 17.64
N ASP A 9 -5.53 -19.62 18.93
CA ASP A 9 -4.98 -18.43 19.60
C ASP A 9 -3.45 -18.44 19.60
N VAL A 10 -2.83 -19.60 19.83
CA VAL A 10 -1.37 -19.77 19.71
C VAL A 10 -0.91 -19.54 18.27
N LEU A 11 -1.66 -20.05 17.29
CA LEU A 11 -1.35 -19.84 15.88
C LEU A 11 -1.46 -18.36 15.48
N ILE A 12 -2.50 -17.66 15.93
CA ILE A 12 -2.64 -16.20 15.74
C ILE A 12 -1.47 -15.46 16.38
N ALA A 13 -1.06 -15.84 17.59
CA ALA A 13 0.09 -15.23 18.27
C ALA A 13 1.39 -15.44 17.49
N ILE A 14 1.62 -16.64 16.94
CA ILE A 14 2.78 -16.93 16.08
C ILE A 14 2.74 -16.02 14.84
N LEU A 15 1.63 -15.99 14.11
CA LEU A 15 1.49 -15.18 12.89
C LEU A 15 1.66 -13.67 13.18
N GLY A 16 1.17 -13.20 14.32
CA GLY A 16 1.33 -11.81 14.79
C GLY A 16 2.79 -11.38 14.96
N ASN A 17 3.71 -12.33 15.20
CA ASN A 17 5.14 -12.07 15.36
C ASN A 17 5.96 -12.24 14.07
N LEU A 18 5.35 -12.71 12.98
CA LEU A 18 6.05 -12.93 11.73
C LEU A 18 6.20 -11.64 10.92
N SER A 19 7.31 -11.53 10.17
CA SER A 19 7.45 -10.45 9.19
C SER A 19 6.45 -10.64 8.06
N PHE A 20 6.13 -9.56 7.35
CA PHE A 20 5.27 -9.61 6.17
C PHE A 20 5.83 -10.57 5.11
N ARG A 21 7.17 -10.69 4.99
CA ARG A 21 7.85 -11.66 4.12
C ARG A 21 7.56 -13.10 4.53
N ASP A 22 7.68 -13.40 5.82
CA ASP A 22 7.44 -14.75 6.35
C ASP A 22 5.97 -15.14 6.21
N LEU A 23 5.05 -14.20 6.47
CA LEU A 23 3.63 -14.37 6.19
C LEU A 23 3.37 -14.71 4.72
N MET A 24 4.01 -14.01 3.77
CA MET A 24 3.84 -14.31 2.34
C MET A 24 4.41 -15.68 1.97
N SER A 25 5.47 -16.12 2.65
CA SER A 25 6.08 -17.43 2.44
C SER A 25 5.17 -18.54 2.96
N LEU A 26 4.56 -18.35 4.14
CA LEU A 26 3.55 -19.26 4.70
C LEU A 26 2.30 -19.39 3.82
N ARG A 27 1.87 -18.26 3.23
CA ARG A 27 0.71 -18.21 2.32
C ARG A 27 0.85 -19.20 1.15
N LEU A 28 2.07 -19.45 0.69
CA LEU A 28 2.37 -20.33 -0.43
C LEU A 28 2.37 -21.82 -0.06
N MET A 29 2.39 -22.15 1.24
CA MET A 29 2.57 -23.54 1.68
C MET A 29 1.28 -24.36 1.56
N ASN A 30 0.13 -23.82 1.97
CA ASN A 30 -1.18 -24.48 1.81
C ASN A 30 -2.37 -23.52 1.96
N ARG A 31 -3.58 -23.99 1.61
CA ARG A 31 -4.83 -23.21 1.61
C ARG A 31 -5.31 -22.78 3.00
N GLU A 32 -5.07 -23.59 4.03
CA GLU A 32 -5.51 -23.25 5.38
C GLU A 32 -4.63 -22.11 5.94
N LEU A 33 -3.30 -22.18 5.72
CA LEU A 33 -2.36 -21.11 6.05
C LEU A 33 -2.62 -19.84 5.22
N ASP A 34 -3.01 -19.96 3.96
CA ASP A 34 -3.41 -18.82 3.13
C ASP A 34 -4.55 -18.00 3.75
N GLY A 35 -5.59 -18.69 4.24
CA GLY A 35 -6.70 -18.04 4.94
C GLY A 35 -6.27 -17.35 6.23
N LEU A 36 -5.43 -18.02 7.04
CA LEU A 36 -4.93 -17.46 8.30
C LEU A 36 -4.00 -16.25 8.08
N VAL A 37 -3.13 -16.30 7.09
CA VAL A 37 -2.29 -15.16 6.71
C VAL A 37 -3.15 -14.00 6.21
N GLY A 38 -4.17 -14.26 5.39
CA GLY A 38 -5.12 -13.23 4.96
C GLY A 38 -5.81 -12.56 6.15
N PHE A 39 -6.25 -13.35 7.12
CA PHE A 39 -6.86 -12.86 8.36
C PHE A 39 -5.88 -12.00 9.18
N GLU A 40 -4.64 -12.46 9.37
CA GLU A 40 -3.60 -11.70 10.09
C GLU A 40 -3.28 -10.37 9.38
N VAL A 41 -3.08 -10.39 8.05
CA VAL A 41 -2.81 -9.18 7.28
C VAL A 41 -3.98 -8.19 7.39
N LYS A 42 -5.23 -8.67 7.34
CA LYS A 42 -6.42 -7.83 7.59
C LYS A 42 -6.41 -7.27 9.01
N GLY A 43 -6.03 -8.08 10.01
CA GLY A 43 -5.87 -7.66 11.40
C GLY A 43 -4.87 -6.50 11.55
N ARG A 44 -3.72 -6.57 10.88
CA ARG A 44 -2.73 -5.48 10.86
C ARG A 44 -3.27 -4.21 10.21
N VAL A 45 -4.01 -4.33 9.10
CA VAL A 45 -4.68 -3.20 8.46
C VAL A 45 -5.73 -2.57 9.38
N HIS A 46 -6.54 -3.39 10.07
CA HIS A 46 -7.50 -2.90 11.06
C HIS A 46 -6.80 -2.13 12.18
N SER A 47 -5.68 -2.64 12.70
CA SER A 47 -4.89 -1.95 13.72
C SER A 47 -4.35 -0.61 13.23
N ILE A 48 -3.90 -0.51 11.97
CA ILE A 48 -3.50 0.77 11.35
C ILE A 48 -4.68 1.75 11.35
N ILE A 49 -5.85 1.34 10.86
CA ILE A 49 -7.02 2.23 10.74
C ILE A 49 -7.53 2.67 12.12
N ARG A 50 -7.62 1.75 13.10
CA ARG A 50 -8.10 2.05 14.46
C ARG A 50 -7.33 3.16 15.14
N ARG A 51 -6.04 3.27 14.89
CA ARG A 51 -5.19 4.32 15.48
C ARG A 51 -5.61 5.72 15.07
N PHE A 52 -6.30 5.84 13.95
CA PHE A 52 -6.82 7.11 13.51
C PHE A 52 -8.26 7.37 13.98
N SER A 53 -8.86 6.47 14.79
CA SER A 53 -10.15 6.62 15.48
C SER A 53 -11.42 6.40 14.64
N THR A 54 -11.35 5.54 13.63
CA THR A 54 -12.51 5.12 12.82
C THR A 54 -12.70 3.60 12.92
N ASP A 55 -13.94 3.12 12.84
CA ASP A 55 -14.22 1.68 12.72
C ASP A 55 -13.59 1.14 11.41
N PRO A 56 -12.64 0.18 11.48
CA PRO A 56 -11.97 -0.28 10.27
C PRO A 56 -12.86 -0.95 9.25
N SER A 57 -13.91 -1.64 9.68
CA SER A 57 -14.78 -2.39 8.77
C SER A 57 -15.63 -1.41 7.97
N VAL A 58 -16.21 -0.42 8.65
CA VAL A 58 -16.96 0.68 8.03
C VAL A 58 -16.04 1.48 7.10
N PHE A 59 -14.82 1.80 7.55
CA PHE A 59 -13.86 2.53 6.72
C PHE A 59 -13.49 1.77 5.44
N LEU A 60 -13.18 0.47 5.53
CA LEU A 60 -12.88 -0.36 4.38
C LEU A 60 -14.08 -0.49 3.42
N GLN A 61 -15.31 -0.48 3.92
CA GLN A 61 -16.50 -0.43 3.09
C GLN A 61 -16.58 0.88 2.30
N HIS A 62 -16.37 2.03 2.95
CA HIS A 62 -16.34 3.31 2.24
C HIS A 62 -15.17 3.41 1.25
N MET A 63 -14.02 2.79 1.56
CA MET A 63 -12.93 2.66 0.61
C MET A 63 -13.33 1.87 -0.63
N GLU A 64 -14.06 0.75 -0.48
CA GLU A 64 -14.58 -0.02 -1.63
C GLU A 64 -15.51 0.85 -2.48
N GLU A 65 -16.49 1.51 -1.84
CA GLU A 65 -17.49 2.32 -2.52
C GLU A 65 -16.89 3.52 -3.26
N THR A 66 -15.86 4.13 -2.70
CA THR A 66 -15.20 5.33 -3.25
C THR A 66 -13.95 4.98 -4.06
N LYS A 67 -13.60 3.69 -4.17
CA LYS A 67 -12.35 3.20 -4.78
C LYS A 67 -11.11 3.87 -4.17
N ALA A 68 -11.18 4.26 -2.90
CA ALA A 68 -10.09 4.89 -2.18
C ALA A 68 -9.05 3.86 -1.73
N VAL A 69 -7.81 4.31 -1.58
CA VAL A 69 -6.70 3.48 -1.09
C VAL A 69 -5.90 4.23 -0.03
N ILE A 70 -5.44 3.53 0.99
CA ILE A 70 -4.43 4.07 1.93
C ILE A 70 -3.05 3.87 1.29
N SER A 71 -2.14 4.82 1.46
CA SER A 71 -0.75 4.68 1.03
C SER A 71 0.19 5.36 2.02
N GLY A 72 1.35 5.84 1.54
CA GLY A 72 2.32 6.56 2.34
C GLY A 72 2.92 5.70 3.46
N SER A 73 3.13 6.32 4.61
CA SER A 73 3.96 5.72 5.66
C SER A 73 3.32 4.53 6.36
N CYS A 74 2.00 4.55 6.56
CA CYS A 74 1.26 3.41 7.12
C CYS A 74 1.44 2.14 6.29
N THR A 75 1.38 2.26 4.97
CA THR A 75 1.51 1.07 4.11
C THR A 75 2.97 0.60 4.01
N ALA A 76 3.92 1.54 4.00
CA ALA A 76 5.34 1.18 4.02
C ALA A 76 5.72 0.37 5.27
N ILE A 77 5.21 0.73 6.45
CA ILE A 77 5.42 -0.03 7.69
C ILE A 77 4.91 -1.46 7.56
N LEU A 78 3.68 -1.61 7.07
CA LEU A 78 3.03 -2.91 6.94
C LEU A 78 3.85 -3.86 6.07
N VAL A 79 4.27 -3.40 4.88
CA VAL A 79 5.01 -4.23 3.92
C VAL A 79 6.46 -4.45 4.36
N ALA A 80 7.12 -3.42 4.89
CA ALA A 80 8.51 -3.51 5.33
C ALA A 80 8.66 -4.22 6.69
N SER A 81 7.57 -4.41 7.44
CA SER A 81 7.61 -4.81 8.86
C SER A 81 8.52 -3.88 9.68
N ALA A 82 8.53 -2.59 9.33
CA ALA A 82 9.45 -1.62 9.89
C ALA A 82 8.99 -1.17 11.29
N ASN A 83 9.95 -0.90 12.18
CA ASN A 83 9.67 -0.47 13.55
C ASN A 83 9.65 1.06 13.65
N PHE A 84 8.63 1.71 13.08
CA PHE A 84 8.39 3.13 13.29
C PHE A 84 6.90 3.46 13.31
N GLU A 85 6.57 4.57 13.94
CA GLU A 85 5.19 5.02 14.08
C GLU A 85 4.83 6.03 12.96
N PRO A 86 3.76 5.79 12.17
CA PRO A 86 3.25 6.74 11.21
C PRO A 86 2.53 7.88 11.95
N GLY A 87 2.74 9.12 11.52
CA GLY A 87 2.13 10.31 12.13
C GLY A 87 0.80 10.73 11.48
N ASP A 88 0.53 10.23 10.28
CA ASP A 88 -0.62 10.57 9.46
C ASP A 88 -1.11 9.38 8.63
N LEU A 89 -2.41 9.39 8.29
CA LEU A 89 -3.03 8.43 7.38
C LEU A 89 -3.30 9.11 6.04
N ASP A 90 -2.54 8.72 5.01
CA ASP A 90 -2.69 9.22 3.65
C ASP A 90 -3.68 8.36 2.88
N VAL A 91 -4.84 8.92 2.52
CA VAL A 91 -5.91 8.27 1.78
C VAL A 91 -6.05 8.93 0.41
N TYR A 92 -5.85 8.16 -0.65
CA TYR A 92 -6.01 8.60 -2.03
C TYR A 92 -7.39 8.22 -2.54
N VAL A 93 -8.04 9.13 -3.25
CA VAL A 93 -9.41 8.93 -3.75
C VAL A 93 -9.55 9.51 -5.17
N PRO A 94 -10.26 8.85 -6.09
CA PRO A 94 -10.56 9.41 -7.41
C PRO A 94 -11.30 10.75 -7.33
N TYR A 95 -11.13 11.61 -8.33
CA TYR A 95 -11.71 12.97 -8.31
C TYR A 95 -13.23 12.97 -8.15
N ASP A 96 -13.90 12.03 -8.79
CA ASP A 96 -15.35 11.86 -8.82
C ASP A 96 -15.91 11.29 -7.50
N GLN A 97 -15.04 10.76 -6.63
CA GLN A 97 -15.41 10.14 -5.35
C GLN A 97 -14.96 10.96 -4.13
N GLY A 98 -14.16 12.02 -4.33
CA GLY A 98 -13.59 12.81 -3.24
C GLY A 98 -14.64 13.47 -2.34
N SER A 99 -15.71 14.02 -2.91
CA SER A 99 -16.81 14.62 -2.13
C SER A 99 -17.53 13.59 -1.26
N LYS A 100 -17.76 12.38 -1.78
CA LYS A 100 -18.41 11.28 -1.06
C LYS A 100 -17.57 10.84 0.15
N LEU A 101 -16.27 10.61 -0.04
CA LEU A 101 -15.37 10.22 1.06
C LEU A 101 -15.27 11.32 2.13
N LEU A 102 -15.18 12.58 1.72
CA LEU A 102 -15.14 13.71 2.64
C LEU A 102 -16.45 13.88 3.41
N GLY A 103 -17.60 13.62 2.79
CA GLY A 103 -18.90 13.60 3.47
C GLY A 103 -18.93 12.56 4.58
N TYR A 104 -18.57 11.32 4.26
CA TYR A 104 -18.46 10.25 5.25
C TYR A 104 -17.54 10.61 6.43
N LEU A 105 -16.33 11.13 6.16
CA LEU A 105 -15.41 11.50 7.23
C LEU A 105 -15.98 12.62 8.10
N LYS A 106 -16.70 13.59 7.53
CA LYS A 106 -17.39 14.61 8.33
C LYS A 106 -18.47 14.01 9.22
N ASP A 107 -19.25 13.07 8.70
CA ASP A 107 -20.29 12.38 9.45
C ASP A 107 -19.71 11.49 10.57
N ASP A 108 -18.50 10.95 10.38
CA ASP A 108 -17.71 10.24 11.40
C ASP A 108 -17.03 11.18 12.43
N GLY A 109 -17.28 12.49 12.33
CA GLY A 109 -16.81 13.51 13.27
C GLY A 109 -15.46 14.13 12.95
N TYR A 110 -14.93 13.99 11.73
CA TYR A 110 -13.72 14.70 11.31
C TYR A 110 -14.01 16.10 10.81
N HIS A 111 -13.10 17.02 11.14
CA HIS A 111 -13.14 18.40 10.70
C HIS A 111 -12.03 18.66 9.69
N ILE A 112 -12.36 19.35 8.60
CA ILE A 112 -11.36 19.82 7.63
C ILE A 112 -10.63 21.01 8.26
N THR A 113 -9.34 20.85 8.55
CA THR A 113 -8.49 21.91 9.13
C THR A 113 -7.64 22.62 8.10
N TYR A 114 -7.39 21.99 6.95
CA TYR A 114 -6.66 22.60 5.85
C TYR A 114 -7.12 22.05 4.51
N THR A 115 -7.22 22.94 3.52
CA THR A 115 -7.53 22.58 2.13
C THR A 115 -6.52 23.23 1.21
N ARG A 116 -6.04 22.45 0.23
CA ARG A 116 -5.18 22.95 -0.82
C ARG A 116 -5.66 22.44 -2.16
N GLN A 117 -6.02 23.38 -3.04
CA GLN A 117 -6.24 23.10 -4.44
C GLN A 117 -4.89 23.10 -5.17
N ILE A 118 -4.60 22.04 -5.93
CA ILE A 118 -3.37 21.93 -6.70
C ILE A 118 -3.70 22.44 -8.11
N ARG A 119 -3.00 23.49 -8.57
CA ARG A 119 -3.16 24.02 -9.93
C ARG A 119 -2.20 23.30 -10.88
N LEU A 120 -2.68 23.01 -12.10
CA LEU A 120 -1.86 22.44 -13.19
C LEU A 120 -0.69 23.38 -13.52
N GLY A 121 0.49 22.82 -13.80
CA GLY A 121 1.68 23.57 -14.24
C GLY A 121 2.58 24.15 -13.15
N LEU A 122 2.24 24.00 -11.85
CA LEU A 122 3.03 24.59 -10.75
C LEU A 122 3.63 23.58 -9.77
N TYR A 123 3.34 22.27 -9.87
CA TYR A 123 3.72 21.30 -8.85
C TYR A 123 4.16 19.93 -9.38
N ARG A 124 5.15 19.34 -8.67
CA ARG A 124 5.62 17.93 -8.73
C ARG A 124 4.52 16.85 -8.61
N GLN A 125 3.26 17.23 -8.36
CA GLN A 125 2.11 16.37 -8.06
C GLN A 125 0.98 16.56 -9.09
N GLU A 126 1.30 16.49 -10.37
CA GLU A 126 0.31 16.58 -11.46
C GLU A 126 -0.82 15.55 -11.34
N ALA A 127 -0.56 14.45 -10.63
CA ALA A 127 -1.54 13.39 -10.36
C ALA A 127 -2.63 13.79 -9.35
N LEU A 128 -2.48 14.90 -8.62
CA LEU A 128 -3.42 15.34 -7.58
C LEU A 128 -4.20 16.60 -8.00
N LEU A 129 -5.49 16.58 -7.69
CA LEU A 129 -6.42 17.70 -7.85
C LEU A 129 -6.43 18.57 -6.59
N ALA A 130 -6.58 17.94 -5.43
CA ALA A 130 -6.68 18.62 -4.15
C ALA A 130 -6.15 17.76 -3.00
N THR A 131 -5.76 18.40 -1.91
CA THR A 131 -5.43 17.74 -0.65
C THR A 131 -6.21 18.39 0.49
N TYR A 132 -6.84 17.55 1.31
CA TYR A 132 -7.55 17.96 2.51
C TYR A 132 -6.86 17.34 3.71
N ARG A 133 -6.58 18.15 4.72
CA ARG A 133 -6.19 17.66 6.04
C ARG A 133 -7.40 17.68 6.94
N LEU A 134 -7.62 16.56 7.62
CA LEU A 134 -8.69 16.38 8.58
C LEU A 134 -8.13 15.94 9.92
N THR A 135 -8.77 16.40 10.99
CA THR A 135 -8.49 15.99 12.37
C THR A 135 -9.82 15.73 13.07
N ARG A 136 -9.80 14.84 14.07
CA ARG A 136 -11.02 14.53 14.83
C ARG A 136 -11.43 15.65 15.78
N TYR A 137 -10.45 16.37 16.32
CA TYR A 137 -10.71 17.53 17.17
C TYR A 137 -10.57 18.82 16.36
N ALA A 138 -11.51 19.74 16.59
CA ALA A 138 -11.59 21.02 15.86
C ALA A 138 -10.40 21.95 16.14
N ASP A 139 -9.72 21.77 17.27
CA ASP A 139 -8.48 22.47 17.62
C ASP A 139 -7.24 21.97 16.85
N GLY A 140 -7.42 20.98 15.96
CA GLY A 140 -6.36 20.39 15.17
C GLY A 140 -5.55 19.32 15.91
N THR A 141 -5.94 18.96 17.13
CA THR A 141 -5.30 17.86 17.87
C THR A 141 -5.83 16.49 17.41
N GLY A 142 -5.10 15.44 17.79
CA GLY A 142 -5.47 14.06 17.49
C GLY A 142 -4.91 13.52 16.17
N PRO A 143 -5.40 12.34 15.73
CA PRO A 143 -4.90 11.69 14.52
C PRO A 143 -5.17 12.51 13.26
N VAL A 144 -4.18 12.57 12.38
CA VAL A 144 -4.24 13.34 11.13
C VAL A 144 -4.60 12.43 9.97
N TYR A 145 -5.68 12.77 9.26
CA TYR A 145 -6.03 12.20 7.96
C TYR A 145 -5.67 13.19 6.86
N ASN A 146 -4.96 12.71 5.84
CA ASN A 146 -4.79 13.45 4.59
C ASN A 146 -5.64 12.75 3.53
N VAL A 147 -6.64 13.43 3.00
CA VAL A 147 -7.39 12.97 1.81
C VAL A 147 -6.79 13.65 0.58
N LEU A 148 -6.16 12.84 -0.27
CA LEU A 148 -5.51 13.25 -1.50
C LEU A 148 -6.42 12.88 -2.68
N VAL A 149 -7.11 13.88 -3.22
CA VAL A 149 -8.00 13.70 -4.36
C VAL A 149 -7.15 13.68 -5.62
N THR A 150 -7.20 12.58 -6.36
CA THR A 150 -6.43 12.43 -7.61
C THR A 150 -7.11 13.19 -8.74
N ARG A 151 -6.41 13.41 -9.86
CA ARG A 151 -7.02 14.00 -11.08
C ARG A 151 -7.71 12.98 -11.97
N THR A 152 -7.49 11.69 -11.70
CA THR A 152 -7.93 10.61 -12.57
C THR A 152 -9.01 9.79 -11.87
N SER A 153 -9.65 8.88 -12.60
CA SER A 153 -10.55 7.89 -12.01
C SER A 153 -9.83 6.83 -11.15
N SER A 154 -8.50 6.90 -11.04
CA SER A 154 -7.67 5.97 -10.26
C SER A 154 -7.02 6.65 -9.06
N ALA A 155 -7.26 6.09 -7.87
CA ALA A 155 -6.57 6.49 -6.64
C ALA A 155 -5.07 6.12 -6.65
N LEU A 156 -4.68 5.15 -7.47
CA LEU A 156 -3.32 4.63 -7.53
C LEU A 156 -2.39 5.49 -8.40
N HIS A 157 -2.94 6.33 -9.28
CA HIS A 157 -2.17 7.11 -10.25
C HIS A 157 -1.01 7.94 -9.65
N PRO A 158 -1.16 8.60 -8.49
CA PRO A 158 -0.05 9.28 -7.82
C PRO A 158 0.98 8.31 -7.21
N ILE A 159 0.53 7.16 -6.71
CA ILE A 159 1.36 6.16 -6.02
C ILE A 159 2.36 5.53 -7.00
N LEU A 160 1.92 5.24 -8.23
CA LEU A 160 2.78 4.75 -9.32
C LEU A 160 3.89 5.74 -9.69
N ARG A 161 3.77 7.00 -9.27
CA ARG A 161 4.70 8.10 -9.59
C ARG A 161 5.48 8.59 -8.38
N PHE A 162 5.50 7.86 -7.27
CA PHE A 162 6.35 8.26 -6.16
C PHE A 162 7.83 8.30 -6.52
N ASP A 163 8.59 9.03 -5.70
CA ASP A 163 10.00 9.28 -5.92
C ASP A 163 10.86 8.04 -5.61
N PHE A 164 10.38 7.22 -4.67
CA PHE A 164 11.06 6.01 -4.18
C PHE A 164 10.16 4.80 -4.30
N SER A 165 10.72 3.65 -4.66
CA SER A 165 9.96 2.40 -4.80
C SER A 165 9.37 1.88 -3.48
N PHE A 166 10.04 2.10 -2.34
CA PHE A 166 9.59 1.61 -1.03
C PHE A 166 8.32 2.28 -0.49
N VAL A 167 7.84 3.34 -1.13
CA VAL A 167 6.53 3.96 -0.82
C VAL A 167 5.46 3.63 -1.88
N MET A 168 5.80 2.85 -2.91
CA MET A 168 4.86 2.44 -3.95
C MET A 168 4.04 1.23 -3.50
N ASN A 169 3.32 1.41 -2.40
CA ASN A 169 2.48 0.42 -1.77
C ASN A 169 1.11 1.04 -1.49
N ALA A 170 0.06 0.23 -1.52
CA ALA A 170 -1.29 0.68 -1.19
C ALA A 170 -2.05 -0.37 -0.40
N ILE A 171 -2.94 0.05 0.49
CA ILE A 171 -3.96 -0.80 1.11
C ILE A 171 -5.29 -0.43 0.47
N THR A 172 -5.96 -1.44 -0.07
CA THR A 172 -7.31 -1.36 -0.61
C THR A 172 -8.31 -1.91 0.41
N SER A 173 -9.60 -1.76 0.13
CA SER A 173 -10.69 -2.48 0.82
C SER A 173 -10.53 -4.01 0.81
N ARG A 174 -9.76 -4.58 -0.13
CA ARG A 174 -9.69 -6.03 -0.39
C ARG A 174 -8.34 -6.67 -0.09
N GLY A 175 -7.30 -5.88 0.12
CA GLY A 175 -5.94 -6.39 0.30
C GLY A 175 -4.86 -5.33 0.23
N VAL A 176 -3.61 -5.78 0.31
CA VAL A 176 -2.39 -4.96 0.28
C VAL A 176 -1.69 -5.13 -1.07
N ILE A 177 -1.25 -4.02 -1.65
CA ILE A 177 -0.49 -3.94 -2.90
C ILE A 177 0.92 -3.44 -2.57
N SER A 178 1.94 -4.10 -3.12
CA SER A 178 3.31 -3.61 -3.17
C SER A 178 3.86 -3.74 -4.58
N LEU A 179 4.29 -2.65 -5.20
CA LEU A 179 4.89 -2.71 -6.54
C LEU A 179 6.34 -3.20 -6.48
N TYR A 180 7.00 -3.08 -5.34
CA TYR A 180 8.39 -3.49 -5.15
C TYR A 180 8.52 -4.25 -3.82
N PRO A 181 7.87 -5.42 -3.69
CA PRO A 181 7.78 -6.15 -2.43
C PRO A 181 9.15 -6.53 -1.90
N VAL A 182 10.03 -7.06 -2.77
CA VAL A 182 11.38 -7.51 -2.37
C VAL A 182 12.21 -6.36 -1.82
N LEU A 183 12.25 -5.21 -2.52
CA LEU A 183 12.99 -4.03 -2.08
C LEU A 183 12.37 -3.46 -0.79
N THR A 184 11.03 -3.28 -0.77
CA THR A 184 10.33 -2.70 0.38
C THR A 184 10.52 -3.54 1.65
N MET A 185 10.43 -4.87 1.55
CA MET A 185 10.67 -5.79 2.67
C MET A 185 12.13 -5.79 3.16
N ARG A 186 13.08 -5.41 2.30
CA ARG A 186 14.49 -5.20 2.67
C ARG A 186 14.77 -3.79 3.19
N MET A 187 13.74 -2.94 3.26
CA MET A 187 13.87 -1.51 3.54
C MET A 187 14.80 -0.81 2.55
N GLU A 188 14.84 -1.29 1.31
CA GLU A 188 15.59 -0.71 0.21
C GLU A 188 14.61 -0.08 -0.79
N GLY A 189 15.07 0.88 -1.57
CA GLY A 189 14.34 1.30 -2.74
C GLY A 189 15.19 1.97 -3.78
N ILE A 190 14.63 2.08 -4.97
CA ILE A 190 15.24 2.76 -6.10
C ILE A 190 14.55 4.10 -6.32
N LEU A 191 15.30 5.03 -6.90
CA LEU A 191 14.76 6.28 -7.40
C LEU A 191 13.97 6.03 -8.67
N ASN A 192 12.79 6.64 -8.76
CA ASN A 192 12.03 6.64 -9.99
C ASN A 192 12.77 7.43 -11.08
N ASP A 193 12.91 6.83 -12.27
CA ASP A 193 13.64 7.35 -13.46
C ASP A 193 13.33 8.80 -13.83
N LYS A 194 12.13 9.30 -13.50
CA LYS A 194 11.80 10.72 -13.69
C LYS A 194 12.83 11.66 -13.04
N TRP A 195 13.49 11.21 -11.98
CA TRP A 195 14.54 11.96 -11.29
C TRP A 195 15.92 11.75 -11.89
N LEU A 196 16.20 10.59 -12.49
CA LEU A 196 17.48 10.33 -13.16
C LEU A 196 17.66 11.25 -14.39
N ARG A 197 16.55 11.66 -15.01
CA ARG A 197 16.53 12.53 -16.19
C ARG A 197 16.54 14.03 -15.86
N THR A 198 16.44 14.41 -14.59
CA THR A 198 16.42 15.81 -14.16
C THR A 198 17.58 16.09 -13.22
N THR A 199 18.25 17.24 -13.34
CA THR A 199 19.29 17.68 -12.39
C THR A 199 18.76 17.96 -10.98
N ALA A 200 17.43 18.00 -10.80
CA ALA A 200 16.78 18.22 -9.52
C ALA A 200 16.66 16.89 -8.74
N TYR A 201 17.53 16.68 -7.76
CA TYR A 201 17.45 15.55 -6.83
C TYR A 201 16.07 15.53 -6.12
N PRO A 202 15.56 14.35 -5.71
CA PRO A 202 14.35 14.24 -4.90
C PRO A 202 14.40 15.15 -3.68
N ASP A 203 13.22 15.50 -3.16
CA ASP A 203 13.07 16.25 -1.91
C ASP A 203 13.92 15.61 -0.79
N SER A 204 15.04 16.27 -0.45
CA SER A 204 16.03 15.78 0.52
C SER A 204 15.40 15.56 1.89
N LYS A 205 14.32 16.26 2.23
CA LYS A 205 13.56 16.07 3.47
C LYS A 205 12.84 14.73 3.49
N ARG A 206 12.26 14.28 2.37
CA ARG A 206 11.62 12.97 2.28
C ARG A 206 12.64 11.85 2.37
N LEU A 207 13.77 12.00 1.67
CA LEU A 207 14.86 11.03 1.77
C LEU A 207 15.35 10.92 3.22
N ALA A 208 15.66 12.05 3.87
CA ALA A 208 16.07 12.07 5.28
C ALA A 208 15.01 11.45 6.22
N LYS A 209 13.72 11.73 5.98
CA LYS A 209 12.59 11.13 6.73
C LYS A 209 12.61 9.61 6.65
N TYR A 210 12.78 9.03 5.45
CA TYR A 210 12.78 7.58 5.27
C TYR A 210 14.11 6.93 5.67
N ALA A 211 15.24 7.61 5.51
CA ALA A 211 16.54 7.17 6.03
C ALA A 211 16.52 7.03 7.57
N LYS A 212 15.92 8.00 8.28
CA LYS A 212 15.71 7.90 9.74
C LYS A 212 14.82 6.71 10.15
N ARG A 213 14.00 6.21 9.24
CA ARG A 213 13.13 5.03 9.41
C ARG A 213 13.82 3.73 8.97
N GLY A 214 15.11 3.80 8.64
CA GLY A 214 15.95 2.68 8.24
C GLY A 214 15.96 2.39 6.73
N PHE A 215 15.22 3.15 5.91
CA PHE A 215 15.23 2.89 4.47
C PHE A 215 16.50 3.39 3.80
N SER A 216 17.04 2.61 2.87
CA SER A 216 18.16 3.01 2.03
C SER A 216 17.72 3.15 0.57
N VAL A 217 18.44 4.00 -0.18
CA VAL A 217 18.29 4.08 -1.63
C VAL A 217 19.45 3.32 -2.27
N VAL A 218 19.13 2.36 -3.13
CA VAL A 218 20.11 1.56 -3.86
C VAL A 218 20.18 2.01 -5.32
N SER A 219 21.37 1.96 -5.90
CA SER A 219 21.56 2.32 -7.30
C SER A 219 20.96 1.25 -8.22
N PRO A 220 20.28 1.65 -9.30
CA PRO A 220 19.84 0.70 -10.31
C PRO A 220 21.06 0.07 -10.99
N GLY A 221 21.38 -1.18 -10.62
CA GLY A 221 22.52 -1.93 -11.15
C GLY A 221 23.27 -2.81 -10.14
N SER A 222 23.13 -2.56 -8.83
CA SER A 222 23.84 -3.36 -7.82
C SER A 222 23.22 -4.74 -7.53
N ASN A 223 21.96 -4.98 -7.92
CA ASN A 223 21.20 -6.20 -7.62
C ASN A 223 20.70 -6.92 -8.88
N GLY A 224 21.64 -7.41 -9.70
CA GLY A 224 21.50 -8.58 -10.60
C GLY A 224 20.13 -8.93 -11.20
N GLY A 225 19.48 -8.02 -11.94
CA GLY A 225 18.45 -8.41 -12.92
C GLY A 225 16.98 -8.12 -12.58
N LEU A 226 16.66 -7.23 -11.62
CA LEU A 226 15.33 -6.61 -11.64
C LEU A 226 15.23 -5.76 -12.91
N PRO A 227 14.22 -5.94 -13.78
CA PRO A 227 14.03 -5.07 -14.93
C PRO A 227 13.60 -3.70 -14.41
N ILE A 228 14.60 -2.86 -14.17
CA ILE A 228 14.46 -1.44 -13.92
C ILE A 228 14.28 -0.82 -15.31
N GLY A 229 13.13 -1.12 -15.90
CA GLY A 229 12.74 -0.54 -17.17
C GLY A 229 12.16 0.83 -16.91
N SER A 230 12.49 1.79 -17.77
CA SER A 230 11.94 3.15 -17.85
C SER A 230 10.43 3.22 -18.11
N GLY A 231 9.68 2.15 -17.80
CA GLY A 231 8.24 2.03 -17.91
C GLY A 231 7.56 2.16 -16.56
N MET A 232 6.34 2.71 -16.57
CA MET A 232 5.49 2.76 -15.38
C MET A 232 5.17 1.32 -14.95
N ARG A 233 5.45 0.99 -13.68
CA ARG A 233 5.07 -0.33 -13.12
C ARG A 233 3.56 -0.47 -13.10
N HIS A 234 3.09 -1.69 -13.27
CA HIS A 234 1.68 -2.03 -13.22
C HIS A 234 1.43 -2.97 -12.04
N ILE A 235 0.30 -2.84 -11.36
CA ILE A 235 -0.09 -3.82 -10.32
C ILE A 235 -0.17 -5.23 -10.92
N LYS A 236 -0.49 -5.29 -12.21
CA LYS A 236 -0.45 -6.47 -13.05
C LYS A 236 0.92 -6.72 -13.68
N ASP A 237 2.00 -6.56 -12.93
CA ASP A 237 3.31 -7.02 -13.38
C ASP A 237 3.81 -8.17 -12.50
N ARG A 238 4.64 -9.02 -13.09
CA ARG A 238 5.23 -10.21 -12.45
C ARG A 238 6.14 -9.92 -11.25
N TYR A 239 6.34 -8.64 -10.91
CA TYR A 239 7.21 -8.22 -9.81
C TYR A 239 6.43 -7.45 -8.74
N SER A 240 5.13 -7.26 -8.92
CA SER A 240 4.21 -6.70 -7.94
C SER A 240 3.62 -7.81 -7.08
N LEU A 241 3.22 -7.46 -5.88
CA LEU A 241 2.56 -8.32 -4.92
C LEU A 241 1.19 -7.75 -4.59
N PHE A 242 0.14 -8.56 -4.78
CA PHE A 242 -1.16 -8.31 -4.18
C PHE A 242 -1.49 -9.41 -3.16
N THR A 243 -1.80 -9.00 -1.94
CA THR A 243 -2.10 -9.85 -0.79
C THR A 243 -3.56 -9.65 -0.39
N PRO A 244 -4.50 -10.48 -0.84
CA PRO A 244 -5.91 -10.33 -0.48
C PRO A 244 -6.16 -10.68 1.00
N PHE A 245 -7.15 -10.04 1.61
CA PHE A 245 -7.55 -10.29 3.00
C PHE A 245 -8.26 -11.64 3.21
N GLY A 246 -8.80 -12.23 2.14
CA GLY A 246 -9.45 -13.55 2.18
C GLY A 246 -8.58 -14.64 1.56
N SER A 247 -9.03 -15.89 1.72
CA SER A 247 -8.53 -17.02 0.93
C SER A 247 -9.04 -16.90 -0.50
N GLN A 248 -8.21 -16.34 -1.36
CA GLN A 248 -8.41 -16.34 -2.80
C GLN A 248 -7.15 -16.94 -3.40
N ARG A 249 -7.30 -17.99 -4.20
CA ARG A 249 -6.17 -18.57 -4.95
C ARG A 249 -5.44 -17.44 -5.69
N GLY A 250 -4.13 -17.34 -5.43
CA GLY A 250 -3.20 -16.50 -6.17
C GLY A 250 -2.53 -15.43 -5.30
N ILE A 251 -1.23 -15.57 -5.10
CA ILE A 251 -0.38 -14.38 -5.13
C ILE A 251 -0.49 -13.87 -6.57
N TRP A 252 -1.13 -12.73 -6.78
CA TRP A 252 -1.26 -12.19 -8.13
C TRP A 252 0.08 -11.60 -8.54
N TYR A 253 0.88 -12.39 -9.24
CA TYR A 253 1.77 -11.88 -10.28
C TYR A 253 0.88 -11.65 -11.48
N ALA A 254 0.22 -10.50 -11.54
CA ALA A 254 -0.85 -10.39 -12.52
C ALA A 254 -0.22 -10.35 -13.93
N GLU A 255 -0.67 -11.27 -14.78
CA GLU A 255 -0.40 -11.21 -16.20
C GLU A 255 -1.46 -10.37 -16.90
N GLY A 256 -1.05 -9.77 -18.00
CA GLY A 256 -1.86 -8.86 -18.79
C GLY A 256 -3.16 -9.50 -19.26
N LYS A 257 -4.27 -8.90 -18.85
CA LYS A 257 -5.38 -8.51 -19.71
C LYS A 257 -6.20 -7.45 -18.99
N GLU A 258 -6.70 -6.51 -19.78
CA GLU A 258 -7.34 -5.27 -19.36
C GLU A 258 -8.63 -5.56 -18.58
N ASP A 259 -9.06 -4.57 -17.79
CA ASP A 259 -10.18 -4.58 -16.85
C ASP A 259 -9.93 -5.20 -15.46
N LEU A 260 -10.43 -4.50 -14.43
CA LEU A 260 -10.55 -4.96 -13.05
C LEU A 260 -11.78 -5.87 -12.90
N THR A 261 -12.00 -6.75 -13.89
CA THR A 261 -13.00 -7.81 -13.81
C THR A 261 -12.34 -9.07 -13.24
N TRP A 262 -12.96 -9.58 -12.18
CA TRP A 262 -12.76 -10.93 -11.67
C TRP A 262 -12.68 -11.93 -12.84
N CYS A 263 -11.54 -12.57 -13.06
CA CYS A 263 -11.46 -13.77 -13.90
C CYS A 263 -11.24 -14.96 -12.97
N SER A 264 -12.29 -15.76 -12.82
CA SER A 264 -12.22 -17.12 -12.31
C SER A 264 -11.66 -18.06 -13.39
N GLU A 265 -10.96 -19.11 -12.94
CA GLU A 265 -10.52 -20.32 -13.68
C GLU A 265 -9.16 -20.20 -14.38
N ARG A 266 -8.11 -20.87 -13.85
CA ARG A 266 -7.64 -22.25 -14.10
C ARG A 266 -7.08 -22.45 -15.52
N ASP A 267 -5.76 -22.56 -15.61
CA ASP A 267 -5.00 -23.65 -16.28
C ASP A 267 -3.62 -23.16 -16.76
N ASP A 268 -2.61 -23.22 -15.90
CA ASP A 268 -1.21 -23.42 -16.35
C ASP A 268 -0.37 -24.01 -15.19
N PRO A 269 0.21 -25.23 -15.33
CA PRO A 269 0.95 -25.90 -14.27
C PRO A 269 2.43 -25.50 -14.13
N ASN A 270 2.93 -24.45 -14.80
CA ASN A 270 4.37 -24.13 -14.81
C ASN A 270 4.79 -22.89 -13.99
N TRP A 271 4.60 -22.87 -12.67
CA TRP A 271 5.13 -21.75 -11.85
C TRP A 271 5.64 -22.19 -10.48
N VAL A 272 6.83 -22.78 -10.44
CA VAL A 272 7.71 -22.83 -9.25
C VAL A 272 9.11 -22.42 -9.67
N TYR A 273 9.73 -21.56 -8.84
CA TYR A 273 11.11 -21.04 -8.84
C TYR A 273 11.42 -19.82 -9.72
N MET A 274 11.82 -18.71 -9.09
CA MET A 274 13.25 -18.42 -8.86
C MET A 274 13.43 -17.14 -8.01
N LEU A 275 13.97 -17.31 -6.81
CA LEU A 275 14.85 -16.33 -6.17
C LEU A 275 16.27 -16.66 -6.67
N PRO A 276 17.06 -15.72 -7.22
CA PRO A 276 18.48 -15.98 -7.40
C PRO A 276 19.22 -15.78 -6.07
N SER A 277 20.15 -16.71 -5.85
CA SER A 277 21.27 -16.66 -4.89
C SER A 277 22.08 -15.37 -5.01
#